data_AF-A0A932WX15-F1
#
_entry.id   AF-A0A932WX15-F1
#
_cell.length_a   1.000
_cell.length_b   1.000
_cell.length_c   1.000
_cell.angle_alpha   90.00
_cell.angle_beta   90.00
_cell.angle_gamma   90.00
#
_symmetry.space_group_name_H-M   'P 1'
#
loop_
_entity.id
_entity.type
_entity.pdbx_description
1 polymer ?
#
loop_
_entity_poly.entity_id
_entity_poly.type
_entity_poly.pdbx_seq_one_letter_code
_entity_poly.pdbx_strand_id
1 'polypeptide(L)' 'MKYFELKAFCEYLQKFNEIKHIKRVENNTLKVELTRDDVIYFDMTRGNATAYTKANLDNTKKDFKSPFDVLLLKK' A
#
# COMPACT_ATOMS: atom_id res chain seq x y z
N MET A 1 -2.44 8.81 -11.21
CA MET A 1 -3.89 8.55 -11.09
C MET A 1 -4.68 9.73 -11.61
N LYS A 2 -5.67 9.50 -12.47
CA LYS A 2 -6.65 10.51 -12.90
C LYS A 2 -7.67 10.75 -11.79
N TYR A 3 -8.34 11.90 -11.82
CA TYR A 3 -9.31 12.27 -10.79
C TYR A 3 -10.46 11.26 -10.60
N PHE A 4 -11.02 10.74 -11.69
CA PHE A 4 -12.11 9.76 -11.60
C PHE A 4 -11.66 8.41 -11.00
N GLU A 5 -10.42 7.99 -11.28
CA GLU A 5 -9.81 6.79 -10.69
C GLU A 5 -9.67 6.98 -9.18
N LEU A 6 -9.21 8.16 -8.75
CA LEU A 6 -9.06 8.49 -7.34
C LEU A 6 -10.41 8.48 -6.61
N LYS A 7 -11.47 9.02 -7.24
CA LYS A 7 -12.82 9.00 -6.66
C LYS A 7 -13.34 7.58 -6.45
N ALA A 8 -13.27 6.75 -7.49
CA ALA A 8 -13.66 5.34 -7.40
C ALA A 8 -12.81 4.57 -6.38
N PHE A 9 -11.52 4.89 -6.30
CA PHE A 9 -10.61 4.29 -5.32
C PHE A 9 -10.97 4.70 -3.88
N CYS A 10 -11.30 5.96 -3.63
CA CYS A 10 -11.78 6.40 -2.32
C CYS A 10 -13.08 5.69 -1.92
N GLU A 11 -14.05 5.57 -2.84
CA GLU A 11 -15.29 4.82 -2.60
C GLU A 11 -15.02 3.34 -2.28
N TYR A 12 -14.06 2.71 -2.97
CA TYR A 12 -13.62 1.35 -2.66
C TYR A 12 -13.05 1.22 -1.24
N LEU A 13 -12.21 2.17 -0.82
CA LEU A 13 -11.56 2.14 0.50
C LEU A 13 -12.54 2.29 1.66
N GLN A 14 -13.73 2.88 1.45
CA GLN A 14 -14.74 3.01 2.51
C GLN A 14 -15.30 1.67 3.01
N LYS A 15 -15.03 0.56 2.32
CA LYS A 15 -15.42 -0.79 2.76
C LYS A 15 -14.61 -1.30 3.97
N PHE A 16 -13.49 -0.66 4.28
CA PHE A 16 -12.55 -1.10 5.29
C PHE A 16 -12.52 -0.10 6.45
N ASN A 17 -12.45 -0.61 7.68
CA ASN A 17 -12.49 0.21 8.89
C ASN A 17 -11.10 0.46 9.49
N GLU A 18 -10.10 -0.31 9.09
CA GLU A 18 -8.75 -0.22 9.63
C GLU A 18 -7.71 -0.72 8.62
N ILE A 19 -6.47 -0.29 8.81
CA ILE A 19 -5.30 -0.86 8.14
C ILE A 19 -4.73 -1.92 9.08
N LYS A 20 -4.71 -3.19 8.65
CA LYS A 20 -4.20 -4.30 9.47
C LYS A 20 -2.68 -4.30 9.52
N HIS A 21 -2.05 -4.07 8.38
CA HIS A 21 -0.59 -4.04 8.26
C HIS A 21 -0.17 -3.08 7.15
N ILE A 22 0.90 -2.33 7.39
CA ILE A 22 1.55 -1.49 6.38
C ILE A 22 3.07 -1.68 6.44
N LYS A 23 3.70 -1.86 5.28
CA LYS A 23 5.17 -1.89 5.17
C LYS A 23 5.64 -1.40 3.83
N ARG A 24 6.87 -0.91 3.79
CA ARG A 24 7.59 -0.68 2.54
C ARG A 24 8.12 -2.01 1.99
N VAL A 25 7.93 -2.23 0.69
CA VAL A 25 8.36 -3.46 -0.01
C VAL A 25 9.37 -3.17 -1.13
N GLU A 26 9.43 -1.91 -1.59
CA GLU A 26 10.45 -1.39 -2.51
C GLU A 26 10.73 0.08 -2.16
N ASN A 27 11.72 0.72 -2.80
CA ASN A 27 12.13 2.09 -2.43
C ASN A 27 10.97 3.10 -2.35
N ASN A 28 10.03 3.02 -3.29
CA ASN A 28 8.87 3.90 -3.39
C ASN A 28 7.52 3.16 -3.25
N THR A 29 7.55 1.86 -2.92
CA THR A 29 6.34 1.02 -2.94
C THR A 29 5.96 0.59 -1.53
N LEU A 30 4.76 0.97 -1.10
CA LEU A 30 4.15 0.51 0.16
C LEU A 30 3.16 -0.62 -0.12
N LYS A 31 3.17 -1.65 0.71
CA LYS A 31 2.16 -2.70 0.78
C LYS A 31 1.26 -2.41 1.96
N VAL A 32 -0.04 -2.28 1.70
CA VAL A 32 -1.09 -2.04 2.69
C VAL A 32 -2.05 -3.23 2.65
N GLU A 33 -2.19 -3.90 3.79
CA GLU A 33 -3.09 -5.03 3.97
C GLU A 33 -4.30 -4.55 4.78
N LEU A 34 -5.48 -4.59 4.16
CA LEU A 34 -6.75 -4.19 4.76
C LEU A 34 -7.50 -5.42 5.29
N THR A 35 -7.46 -6.51 4.52
CA THR A 35 -7.91 -7.86 4.92
C THR A 35 -6.90 -8.90 4.44
N ARG A 36 -7.19 -10.19 4.65
CA ARG A 36 -6.35 -11.28 4.14
C ARG A 36 -6.30 -11.31 2.60
N ASP A 37 -7.40 -10.94 1.96
CA ASP A 37 -7.57 -11.01 0.51
C ASP A 37 -7.43 -9.63 -0.16
N ASP A 38 -7.58 -8.55 0.62
CA ASP A 38 -7.47 -7.16 0.16
C ASP A 38 -6.10 -6.57 0.51
N VAL A 39 -5.18 -6.70 -0.45
CA VAL A 39 -3.84 -6.12 -0.38
C VAL A 39 -3.65 -5.13 -1.51
N ILE A 40 -3.29 -3.90 -1.13
CA ILE A 40 -3.06 -2.80 -2.07
C ILE A 40 -1.60 -2.39 -2.00
N TYR A 41 -0.99 -2.25 -3.17
CA TYR A 41 0.35 -1.71 -3.33
C TYR A 41 0.23 -0.27 -3.83
N PHE A 42 0.92 0.64 -3.15
CA PHE A 42 1.02 2.04 -3.51
C PHE A 42 2.43 2.32 -4.01
N ASP A 43 2.57 2.53 -5.31
CA ASP A 43 3.80 3.08 -5.90
C ASP A 43 3.71 4.60 -5.84
N MET A 44 4.59 5.20 -5.05
CA MET A 44 4.66 6.64 -4.79
C MET A 44 5.72 7.34 -5.66
N THR A 45 6.12 6.74 -6.78
CA THR A 45 7.07 7.35 -7.71
C THR A 45 6.57 8.72 -8.17
N ARG A 46 7.38 9.76 -7.94
CA ARG A 46 7.01 11.16 -8.23
C ARG A 46 6.61 11.32 -9.70
N GLY A 47 5.43 11.88 -9.93
CA GLY A 47 4.87 12.11 -11.27
C GLY A 47 4.11 10.90 -11.85
N ASN A 48 4.31 9.69 -11.31
CA ASN A 48 3.71 8.45 -11.80
C ASN A 48 3.07 7.60 -10.68
N ALA A 49 2.56 8.26 -9.63
CA ALA A 49 1.97 7.55 -8.51
C ALA A 49 0.72 6.74 -8.91
N THR A 50 0.66 5.50 -8.43
CA THR A 50 -0.41 4.53 -8.75
C THR A 50 -0.68 3.57 -7.59
N ALA A 51 -1.84 2.93 -7.62
CA ALA A 51 -2.26 1.90 -6.67
C ALA A 51 -2.76 0.68 -7.43
N TYR A 52 -2.38 -0.52 -7.00
CA TYR A 52 -2.74 -1.76 -7.67
C TYR A 52 -2.81 -2.95 -6.70
N THR A 53 -3.49 -4.01 -7.11
CA THR A 53 -3.51 -5.31 -6.43
C THR A 53 -2.66 -6.31 -7.21
N LYS A 54 -2.10 -7.32 -6.54
CA LYS A 54 -1.35 -8.40 -7.17
C LYS A 54 -2.06 -9.72 -6.88
N ALA A 55 -2.14 -10.60 -7.88
CA ALA A 55 -2.72 -11.94 -7.71
C ALA A 55 -1.84 -12.85 -6.83
N ASN A 56 -0.52 -12.61 -6.82
CA ASN A 56 0.42 -13.31 -5.95
C ASN A 56 0.99 -12.38 -4.89
N LEU A 57 0.99 -12.85 -3.65
CA LEU A 57 1.65 -12.17 -2.54
C LEU A 57 3.15 -12.34 -2.68
N ASP A 58 3.82 -11.32 -3.21
CA ASP A 58 5.27 -11.30 -3.23
C ASP A 58 5.80 -11.26 -1.79
N ASN A 59 6.51 -12.33 -1.40
CA ASN A 59 7.35 -12.34 -0.21
C ASN A 59 8.63 -11.56 -0.54
N THR A 60 8.54 -10.23 -0.53
CA THR A 60 9.72 -9.38 -0.71
C THR A 60 10.73 -9.65 0.41
N LYS A 61 11.92 -10.11 0.03
CA LYS A 61 13.05 -10.47 0.92
C LYS A 61 13.81 -9.24 1.47
N LYS A 62 13.44 -8.03 1.07
CA LYS A 62 14.19 -6.82 1.40
C LYS A 62 13.62 -6.19 2.67
N ASP A 63 14.40 -6.27 3.74
CA ASP A 63 14.05 -5.65 5.01
C ASP A 63 14.41 -4.16 4.97
N PHE A 64 13.38 -3.31 4.98
CA PHE A 64 13.53 -1.88 5.16
C PHE A 64 13.44 -1.54 6.66
N LYS A 65 14.49 -0.90 7.20
CA LYS A 65 14.62 -0.57 8.63
C LYS A 65 14.97 0.90 8.89
N SER A 66 14.64 1.79 7.94
CA SER A 66 14.83 3.23 8.14
C SER A 66 13.85 3.77 9.22
N PRO A 67 14.10 4.96 9.79
CA PRO A 67 13.20 5.54 10.78
C PRO A 67 11.74 5.61 10.32
N PHE A 68 11.52 5.87 9.03
CA PHE A 68 10.19 5.85 8.43
C PHE A 68 9.52 4.46 8.52
N ASP A 69 10.25 3.38 8.25
CA ASP A 69 9.70 2.02 8.30
C ASP A 69 9.32 1.64 9.75
N VAL A 70 10.11 2.09 10.73
CA VAL A 70 9.80 1.89 12.16
C VAL A 70 8.54 2.65 12.56
N LEU A 71 8.35 3.88 12.06
CA LEU A 71 7.14 4.65 12.30
C LEU A 71 5.88 3.98 11.72
N LEU A 72 5.99 3.36 10.54
CA LEU A 72 4.88 2.62 9.92
C LEU A 72 4.42 1.41 10.75
N LEU A 73 5.31 0.79 11.51
CA LEU A 73 5.00 -0.37 12.36
C LEU A 73 4.44 0.00 13.73
N LYS A 74 4.45 1.29 14.08
CA LYS A 74 4.02 1.77 15.39
C LYS A 74 2.48 1.76 15.45
N LYS A 75 1.93 0.91 16.32
CA LYS A 75 0.50 0.93 16.69
C LYS A 75 0.21 2.01 17.72
#